data_AF-A0A0D0D6J0-F1
#
_entry.id   AF-A0A0D0D6J0-F1
#
_cell.length_a   1.000
_cell.length_b   1.000
_cell.length_c   1.000
_cell.angle_alpha   90.00
_cell.angle_beta   90.00
_cell.angle_gamma   90.00
#
_symmetry.space_group_name_H-M   'P 1'
#
loop_
_entity.id
_entity.type
_entity.pdbx_description
1 polymer ?
#
loop_
_entity_poly.entity_id
_entity_poly.type
_entity_poly.pdbx_seq_one_letter_code
_entity_poly.pdbx_strand_id
1 'polypeptide(L)'
;IPGSCGKLPTDIGMPSGGSLTADQWLLLSTVYGPIIIPQLWSACLPQDTDNDILRQRVSVIEKIEAQKQQEVTCKAVNKKALADAKKQGKEAFDAERARIAQDNLAISETKKQEKLQQAAAKQAEKVRLAAAKKARNAEIKALKKRKATSQIVEDLPEGQVRLPPPPPGDIPGPPTEGAPTDEGSAEVIDDDKFSLHPDDPINFLKLSATLRILIKR
;
A
#
# COMPACT_ATOMS: atom_id res chain seq x y z
N ILE A 1 -25.72 9.58 25.50
CA ILE A 1 -24.39 10.11 25.85
C ILE A 1 -24.60 11.13 26.97
N PRO A 2 -23.90 11.04 28.11
CA PRO A 2 -24.08 11.96 29.24
C PRO A 2 -23.82 13.41 28.79
N GLY A 3 -24.68 14.35 29.18
CA GLY A 3 -24.57 15.76 28.79
C GLY A 3 -23.32 16.49 29.29
N SER A 4 -22.51 15.85 30.15
CA SER A 4 -21.26 16.36 30.69
C SER A 4 -20.02 15.98 29.87
N CYS A 5 -20.16 15.12 28.85
CA CYS A 5 -19.06 14.81 27.93
C CYS A 5 -19.00 15.89 26.85
N GLY A 6 -17.83 16.50 26.65
CA GLY A 6 -17.63 17.55 25.64
C GLY A 6 -18.17 17.13 24.28
N LYS A 7 -18.82 18.05 23.55
CA LYS A 7 -19.38 17.75 22.23
C LYS A 7 -18.23 17.46 21.28
N LEU A 8 -18.26 16.30 20.60
CA LEU A 8 -17.43 16.12 19.42
C LEU A 8 -17.81 17.18 18.38
N PRO A 9 -16.85 17.75 17.64
CA PRO A 9 -17.14 18.60 16.49
C PRO A 9 -18.12 17.88 15.57
N THR A 10 -19.16 18.58 15.12
CA THR A 10 -20.19 18.02 14.24
C THR A 10 -19.61 17.57 12.89
N ASP A 11 -18.53 18.21 12.44
CA ASP A 11 -17.79 17.85 11.23
C ASP A 11 -16.39 17.33 11.57
N ILE A 12 -16.21 16.02 11.42
CA ILE A 12 -14.89 15.40 11.33
C ILE A 12 -14.50 15.44 9.84
N GLY A 13 -13.59 16.33 9.45
CA GLY A 13 -13.01 16.33 8.09
C GLY A 13 -13.01 17.65 7.33
N MET A 14 -13.54 18.76 7.86
CA MET A 14 -13.22 20.08 7.29
C MET A 14 -11.82 20.52 7.75
N PRO A 15 -10.95 21.00 6.84
CA PRO A 15 -9.57 21.36 7.15
C PRO A 15 -9.54 22.70 7.89
N SER A 16 -9.95 22.71 9.16
CA SER A 16 -9.67 23.82 10.07
C SER A 16 -8.38 23.53 10.85
N GLY A 17 -7.29 23.17 10.16
CA GLY A 17 -5.90 23.22 10.64
C GLY A 17 -5.58 22.68 12.05
N GLY A 18 -6.43 21.85 12.65
CA GLY A 18 -6.35 21.49 14.06
C GLY A 18 -6.62 20.01 14.25
N SER A 19 -5.58 19.26 14.60
CA SER A 19 -5.70 17.90 15.10
C SER A 19 -6.66 17.87 16.29
N LEU A 20 -7.43 16.79 16.44
CA LEU A 20 -8.29 16.59 17.63
C LEU A 20 -7.46 16.82 18.90
N THR A 21 -8.01 17.54 19.87
CA THR A 21 -7.36 17.72 21.18
C THR A 21 -7.24 16.36 21.89
N ALA A 22 -6.34 16.26 22.86
CA ALA A 22 -6.15 15.01 23.62
C ALA A 22 -7.46 14.49 24.24
N ASP A 23 -8.30 15.40 24.73
CA ASP A 23 -9.61 15.07 25.32
C ASP A 23 -10.61 14.59 24.25
N GLN A 24 -10.56 15.14 23.04
CA GLN A 24 -11.38 14.69 21.92
C GLN A 24 -10.96 13.29 21.44
N TRP A 25 -9.65 13.01 21.37
CA TRP A 25 -9.14 11.67 21.09
C TRP A 25 -9.55 10.66 22.16
N LEU A 26 -9.48 11.05 23.43
CA LEU A 26 -9.90 10.19 24.53
C LEU A 26 -11.39 9.86 24.44
N LEU A 27 -12.23 10.87 24.19
CA LEU A 27 -13.67 10.70 24.07
C LEU A 27 -14.03 9.85 22.83
N LEU A 28 -13.39 10.12 21.69
CA LEU A 28 -13.53 9.31 20.48
C LEU A 28 -13.13 7.86 20.74
N SER A 29 -12.04 7.61 21.47
CA SER A 29 -11.53 6.25 21.70
C SER A 29 -12.35 5.46 22.73
N THR A 30 -12.90 6.12 23.74
CA THR A 30 -13.54 5.46 24.90
C THR A 30 -15.06 5.41 24.82
N VAL A 31 -15.70 6.44 24.26
CA VAL A 31 -17.16 6.55 24.22
C VAL A 31 -17.70 6.21 22.83
N TYR A 32 -17.15 6.86 21.81
CA TYR A 32 -17.69 6.74 20.44
C TYR A 32 -17.12 5.56 19.67
N GLY A 33 -15.83 5.26 19.87
CA GLY A 33 -15.10 4.20 19.19
C GLY A 33 -15.81 2.85 19.31
N PRO A 34 -16.17 2.38 20.53
CA PRO A 34 -16.91 1.13 20.70
C PRO A 34 -18.27 1.07 19.98
N ILE A 35 -18.88 2.22 19.68
CA ILE A 35 -20.19 2.31 19.00
C ILE A 35 -20.00 2.37 17.47
N ILE A 36 -19.08 3.23 17.01
CA ILE A 36 -18.86 3.51 15.59
C ILE A 36 -18.04 2.40 14.94
N ILE A 37 -17.00 1.88 15.60
CA ILE A 37 -16.08 0.90 15.01
C ILE A 37 -16.82 -0.36 14.53
N PRO A 38 -17.71 -1.01 15.29
CA PRO A 38 -18.43 -2.19 14.80
C PRO A 38 -19.33 -1.89 13.59
N GLN A 39 -19.97 -0.71 13.57
CA GLN A 39 -20.83 -0.29 12.45
C GLN A 39 -20.01 -0.01 11.19
N LEU A 40 -18.89 0.72 11.35
CA LEU A 40 -17.96 1.01 10.26
C LEU A 40 -17.33 -0.27 9.73
N TRP A 41 -16.93 -1.17 10.61
CA TRP A 41 -16.38 -2.48 10.25
C TRP A 41 -17.39 -3.32 9.47
N SER A 42 -18.67 -3.30 9.87
CA SER A 42 -19.73 -4.03 9.18
C SER A 42 -20.10 -3.42 7.82
N ALA A 43 -20.02 -2.10 7.68
CA ALA A 43 -20.33 -1.39 6.44
C ALA A 43 -19.16 -1.39 5.44
N CYS A 44 -17.92 -1.36 5.93
CA CYS A 44 -16.71 -1.28 5.11
C CYS A 44 -16.10 -2.64 4.77
N LEU A 45 -16.48 -3.72 5.46
CA LEU A 45 -16.06 -5.05 5.05
C LEU A 45 -17.02 -5.63 4.01
N PRO A 46 -16.53 -6.03 2.84
CA PRO A 46 -17.30 -6.86 1.93
C PRO A 46 -17.76 -8.13 2.63
N GLN A 47 -19.05 -8.46 2.54
CA GLN A 47 -19.60 -9.71 3.09
C GLN A 47 -18.91 -10.96 2.50
N ASP A 48 -18.35 -10.83 1.30
CA ASP A 48 -17.59 -11.86 0.58
C ASP A 48 -16.07 -11.67 0.70
N THR A 49 -15.57 -11.22 1.86
CA THR A 49 -14.12 -11.15 2.06
C THR A 49 -13.54 -12.57 2.00
N ASP A 50 -12.75 -12.83 0.95
CA ASP A 50 -12.11 -14.12 0.73
C ASP A 50 -11.28 -14.51 1.96
N ASN A 51 -11.60 -15.68 2.52
CA ASN A 51 -10.91 -16.23 3.69
C ASN A 51 -9.39 -16.36 3.45
N ASP A 52 -8.96 -16.54 2.20
CA ASP A 52 -7.55 -16.66 1.87
C ASP A 52 -6.81 -15.33 2.03
N ILE A 53 -7.46 -14.20 1.72
CA ILE A 53 -6.91 -12.85 1.96
C ILE A 53 -6.75 -12.62 3.47
N LEU A 54 -7.74 -13.02 4.27
CA LEU A 54 -7.67 -12.92 5.72
C LEU A 54 -6.54 -13.77 6.29
N ARG A 55 -6.42 -15.04 5.89
CA ARG A 55 -5.32 -15.93 6.30
C ARG A 55 -3.96 -15.35 5.92
N GLN A 56 -3.83 -14.81 4.71
CA GLN A 56 -2.60 -14.17 4.26
C GLN A 56 -2.24 -12.97 5.13
N ARG A 57 -3.20 -12.09 5.43
CA ARG A 57 -2.97 -10.92 6.29
C ARG A 57 -2.60 -11.33 7.72
N VAL A 58 -3.28 -12.32 8.29
CA VAL A 58 -2.95 -12.87 9.63
C VAL A 58 -1.53 -13.43 9.65
N SER A 59 -1.15 -14.22 8.65
CA SER A 59 0.21 -14.79 8.55
C SER A 59 1.30 -13.71 8.46
N VAL A 60 1.05 -12.63 7.70
CA VAL A 60 1.97 -11.48 7.64
C VAL A 60 2.10 -10.80 9.01
N ILE A 61 0.98 -10.61 9.71
CA ILE A 61 0.97 -10.02 11.05
C ILE A 61 1.75 -10.89 12.05
N GLU A 62 1.49 -12.20 12.08
CA GLU A 62 2.20 -13.14 12.94
C GLU A 62 3.71 -13.11 12.68
N LYS A 63 4.13 -13.08 11.40
CA LYS A 63 5.54 -12.95 11.02
C LYS A 63 6.16 -11.66 11.57
N ILE A 64 5.47 -10.53 11.43
CA ILE A 64 5.94 -9.22 11.93
C ILE A 64 6.03 -9.23 13.45
N GLU A 65 5.04 -9.78 14.15
CA GLU A 65 5.02 -9.87 15.60
C GLU A 65 6.13 -10.78 16.13
N ALA A 66 6.33 -11.95 15.52
CA ALA A 66 7.42 -12.86 15.85
C ALA A 66 8.79 -12.20 15.66
N GLN A 67 8.99 -11.48 14.55
CA GLN A 67 10.23 -10.74 14.29
C GLN A 67 10.48 -9.66 15.36
N LYS A 68 9.44 -8.91 15.75
CA LYS A 68 9.54 -7.90 16.81
C LYS A 68 9.88 -8.53 18.15
N GLN A 69 9.26 -9.66 18.50
CA GLN A 69 9.53 -10.38 19.73
C GLN A 69 10.94 -10.97 19.77
N GLN A 70 11.43 -11.46 18.63
CA GLN A 70 12.81 -11.93 18.48
C GLN A 70 13.81 -10.79 18.66
N GLU A 71 13.53 -9.60 18.11
CA GLU A 71 14.40 -8.42 18.29
C GLU A 71 14.50 -7.99 19.75
N VAL A 72 13.37 -7.99 20.49
CA VAL A 72 13.37 -7.69 21.92
C VAL A 72 14.19 -8.72 22.71
N THR A 73 13.98 -10.00 22.42
CA THR A 73 14.74 -11.09 23.06
C THR A 73 16.24 -10.98 22.76
N CYS A 74 16.61 -10.73 21.50
CA CYS A 74 18.00 -10.54 21.08
C CYS A 74 18.66 -9.37 21.81
N LYS A 75 17.98 -8.22 21.90
CA LYS A 75 18.47 -7.06 22.66
C LYS A 75 18.67 -7.38 24.14
N ALA A 76 17.77 -8.14 24.75
CA ALA A 76 17.90 -8.56 26.14
C ALA A 76 19.10 -9.51 26.35
N VAL A 77 19.29 -10.47 25.45
CA VAL A 77 20.45 -11.38 25.46
C VAL A 77 21.75 -10.60 25.30
N ASN A 78 21.82 -9.68 24.33
CA ASN A 78 23.00 -8.84 24.09
C ASN A 78 23.33 -7.96 25.31
N LYS A 79 22.30 -7.39 25.96
CA LYS A 79 22.48 -6.62 27.20
C LYS A 79 23.06 -7.48 28.33
N LYS A 80 22.58 -8.72 28.47
CA LYS A 80 23.09 -9.67 29.48
C LYS A 80 24.54 -10.08 29.17
N ALA A 81 24.83 -10.42 27.91
CA ALA A 81 26.17 -10.79 27.46
C ALA A 81 27.19 -9.67 27.73
N LEU A 82 26.84 -8.42 27.43
CA LEU A 82 27.68 -7.27 27.76
C LEU A 82 27.92 -7.09 29.26
N ALA A 83 26.91 -7.36 30.10
CA ALA A 83 27.05 -7.27 31.55
C ALA A 83 27.97 -8.36 32.10
N ASP A 84 27.93 -9.58 31.54
CA ASP A 84 28.79 -10.68 31.94
C ASP A 84 30.23 -10.49 31.42
N ALA A 85 30.40 -10.03 30.18
CA ALA A 85 31.70 -9.67 29.62
C ALA A 85 32.38 -8.54 30.42
N LYS A 86 31.60 -7.57 30.91
CA LYS A 86 32.10 -6.50 31.79
C LYS A 86 32.70 -7.04 33.10
N LYS A 87 32.21 -8.17 33.62
CA LYS A 87 32.78 -8.83 34.81
C LYS A 87 34.10 -9.55 34.52
N GLN A 88 34.31 -9.96 33.26
CA GLN A 88 35.49 -10.70 32.83
C GLN A 88 36.68 -9.78 32.47
N GLY A 89 36.42 -8.51 32.19
CA GLY A 89 37.44 -7.50 31.96
C GLY A 89 37.18 -6.64 30.74
N LYS A 90 38.06 -5.65 30.52
CA LYS A 90 37.92 -4.69 29.42
C LYS A 90 37.99 -5.36 28.04
N GLU A 91 38.93 -6.28 27.87
CA GLU A 91 39.13 -6.99 26.59
C GLU A 91 37.91 -7.84 26.20
N ALA A 92 37.34 -8.59 27.16
CA ALA A 92 36.12 -9.36 26.94
C ALA A 92 34.92 -8.47 26.58
N PHE A 93 34.79 -7.31 27.24
CA PHE A 93 33.73 -6.34 26.94
C PHE A 93 33.86 -5.74 25.54
N ASP A 94 35.07 -5.35 25.14
CA ASP A 94 35.33 -4.78 23.82
C ASP A 94 35.13 -5.83 22.71
N ALA A 95 35.56 -7.08 22.91
CA ALA A 95 35.33 -8.19 21.99
C ALA A 95 33.83 -8.51 21.80
N GLU A 96 33.07 -8.57 22.91
CA GLU A 96 31.63 -8.85 22.87
C GLU A 96 30.86 -7.71 22.18
N ARG A 97 31.23 -6.46 22.43
CA ARG A 97 30.66 -5.30 21.75
C ARG A 97 30.94 -5.31 20.25
N ALA A 98 32.16 -5.68 19.83
CA ALA A 98 32.51 -5.81 18.42
C ALA A 98 31.70 -6.90 17.72
N ARG A 99 31.50 -8.05 18.38
CA ARG A 99 30.64 -9.14 17.89
C ARG A 99 29.20 -8.66 17.67
N ILE A 100 28.60 -8.01 18.67
CA ILE A 100 27.23 -7.47 18.55
C ILE A 100 27.13 -6.45 17.40
N ALA A 101 28.15 -5.60 17.22
CA ALA A 101 28.17 -4.64 16.11
C ALA A 101 28.21 -5.34 14.74
N GLN A 102 29.01 -6.40 14.61
CA GLN A 102 29.10 -7.20 13.40
C GLN A 102 27.78 -7.93 13.09
N ASP A 103 27.15 -8.54 14.09
CA ASP A 103 25.86 -9.22 13.94
C ASP A 103 24.76 -8.25 13.49
N ASN A 104 24.72 -7.05 14.09
CA ASN A 104 23.75 -6.02 13.71
C ASN A 104 23.96 -5.55 12.26
N LEU A 105 25.22 -5.43 11.82
CA LEU A 105 25.54 -5.07 10.44
C LEU A 105 25.06 -6.16 9.47
N ALA A 106 25.35 -7.43 9.75
CA ALA A 106 24.87 -8.56 8.95
C ALA A 106 23.33 -8.64 8.88
N ILE A 107 22.63 -8.40 10.01
CA ILE A 107 21.16 -8.35 10.05
C ILE A 107 20.64 -7.19 9.19
N SER A 108 21.29 -6.03 9.23
CA SER A 108 20.87 -4.88 8.42
C SER A 108 21.08 -5.10 6.92
N GLU A 109 22.17 -5.76 6.54
CA GLU A 109 22.50 -6.08 5.16
C GLU A 109 21.52 -7.10 4.58
N THR A 110 21.24 -8.17 5.32
CA THR A 110 20.23 -9.18 4.93
C THR A 110 18.84 -8.57 4.79
N LYS A 111 18.41 -7.67 5.70
CA LYS A 111 17.15 -6.92 5.57
C LYS A 111 17.13 -6.03 4.33
N LYS A 112 18.24 -5.37 4.00
CA LYS A 112 18.36 -4.55 2.78
C LYS A 112 18.24 -5.42 1.53
N GLN A 113 18.90 -6.57 1.51
CA GLN A 113 18.84 -7.53 0.41
C GLN A 113 17.44 -8.11 0.22
N GLU A 114 16.74 -8.48 1.30
CA GLU A 114 15.36 -8.96 1.25
C GLU A 114 14.42 -7.89 0.66
N LYS A 115 14.55 -6.62 1.07
CA LYS A 115 13.76 -5.52 0.50
C LYS A 115 14.01 -5.33 -0.99
N LEU A 116 15.28 -5.42 -1.43
CA LEU A 116 15.62 -5.35 -2.85
C LEU A 116 15.01 -6.51 -3.63
N GLN A 117 15.06 -7.73 -3.10
CA GLN A 117 14.43 -8.90 -3.72
C GLN A 117 12.91 -8.76 -3.81
N GLN A 118 12.26 -8.25 -2.76
CA GLN A 118 10.81 -7.99 -2.79
C GLN A 118 10.44 -6.92 -3.82
N ALA A 119 11.21 -5.84 -3.94
CA ALA A 119 10.99 -4.80 -4.94
C ALA A 119 11.16 -5.36 -6.36
N ALA A 120 12.22 -6.15 -6.60
CA ALA A 120 12.47 -6.81 -7.87
C ALA A 120 11.34 -7.79 -8.24
N ALA A 121 10.85 -8.58 -7.28
CA ALA A 121 9.73 -9.50 -7.49
C ALA A 121 8.43 -8.77 -7.85
N LYS A 122 8.10 -7.66 -7.15
CA LYS A 122 6.94 -6.81 -7.48
C LYS A 122 7.05 -6.22 -8.88
N GLN A 123 8.24 -5.76 -9.27
CA GLN A 123 8.47 -5.23 -10.61
C GLN A 123 8.35 -6.32 -11.69
N ALA A 124 8.93 -7.50 -11.45
CA ALA A 124 8.81 -8.64 -12.35
C ALA A 124 7.36 -9.08 -12.56
N GLU A 125 6.57 -9.10 -11.48
CA GLU A 125 5.14 -9.44 -11.55
C GLU A 125 4.35 -8.40 -12.36
N LYS A 126 4.62 -7.11 -12.17
CA LYS A 126 4.01 -6.03 -12.97
C LYS A 126 4.32 -6.19 -14.46
N VAL A 127 5.57 -6.51 -14.80
CA VAL A 127 5.99 -6.76 -16.20
C VAL A 127 5.27 -8.00 -16.76
N ARG A 128 5.16 -9.07 -15.97
CA ARG A 128 4.45 -10.31 -16.37
C ARG A 128 2.98 -10.05 -16.68
N LEU A 129 2.29 -9.31 -15.82
CA LEU A 129 0.87 -8.95 -16.01
C LEU A 129 0.67 -8.06 -17.25
N ALA A 130 1.57 -7.11 -17.49
CA ALA A 130 1.52 -6.26 -18.68
C ALA A 130 1.73 -7.07 -19.98
N ALA A 131 2.68 -7.99 -19.97
CA ALA A 131 2.94 -8.89 -21.10
C ALA A 131 1.74 -9.81 -21.37
N ALA A 132 1.16 -10.41 -20.33
CA ALA A 132 -0.04 -11.26 -20.45
C ALA A 132 -1.23 -10.49 -21.03
N LYS A 133 -1.47 -9.24 -20.58
CA LYS A 133 -2.52 -8.39 -21.13
C LYS A 133 -2.29 -8.06 -22.60
N LYS A 134 -1.05 -7.79 -23.01
CA LYS A 134 -0.69 -7.53 -24.41
C LYS A 134 -0.89 -8.78 -25.28
N ALA A 135 -0.50 -9.96 -24.80
CA ALA A 135 -0.71 -11.23 -25.50
C ALA A 135 -2.20 -11.53 -25.71
N ARG A 136 -3.03 -11.41 -24.66
CA ARG A 136 -4.49 -11.62 -24.76
C ARG A 136 -5.14 -10.66 -25.76
N ASN A 137 -4.72 -9.40 -25.77
CA ASN A 137 -5.22 -8.42 -26.74
C ASN A 137 -4.80 -8.77 -28.19
N ALA A 138 -3.61 -9.33 -28.40
CA ALA A 138 -3.15 -9.76 -29.71
C ALA A 138 -3.95 -10.98 -30.22
N GLU A 139 -4.25 -11.94 -29.35
CA GLU A 139 -5.08 -13.11 -29.67
C GLU A 139 -6.51 -12.70 -30.08
N ILE A 140 -7.13 -11.79 -29.33
CA ILE A 140 -8.47 -11.26 -29.66
C ILE A 140 -8.46 -10.60 -31.05
N LYS A 141 -7.43 -9.82 -31.38
CA LYS A 141 -7.29 -9.19 -32.70
C LYS A 141 -7.09 -10.23 -33.81
N ALA A 142 -6.28 -11.26 -33.58
CA ALA A 142 -6.06 -12.34 -34.54
C ALA A 142 -7.35 -13.15 -34.82
N LEU A 143 -8.14 -13.44 -33.79
CA LEU A 143 -9.42 -14.15 -33.92
C LEU A 143 -10.43 -13.34 -34.74
N LYS A 144 -10.51 -12.02 -34.53
CA LYS A 144 -11.37 -11.13 -35.33
C LYS A 144 -10.98 -11.12 -36.81
N LYS A 145 -9.67 -11.08 -37.12
CA LYS A 145 -9.18 -11.12 -38.51
C LYS A 145 -9.54 -12.44 -39.20
N ARG A 146 -9.42 -13.58 -38.51
CA ARG A 146 -9.79 -14.90 -39.07
C ARG A 146 -11.29 -15.00 -39.40
N LYS A 147 -12.17 -14.47 -38.56
CA LYS A 147 -13.62 -14.46 -38.83
C LYS A 147 -13.98 -13.63 -40.07
N ALA A 148 -13.36 -12.48 -40.27
CA ALA A 148 -13.59 -11.65 -41.45
C ALA A 148 -13.13 -12.31 -42.76
N THR A 149 -12.03 -13.07 -42.74
CA THR A 149 -11.53 -13.78 -43.92
C THR A 149 -12.36 -15.02 -44.29
N SER A 150 -13.00 -15.68 -43.31
CA SER A 150 -13.84 -16.85 -43.58
C SER A 150 -15.20 -16.52 -44.19
N GLN A 151 -15.64 -15.26 -44.13
CA GLN A 151 -16.96 -14.82 -44.64
C GLN A 151 -16.90 -14.36 -46.12
N ILE A 152 -15.73 -14.43 -46.76
CA ILE A 152 -15.49 -13.98 -48.15
C ILE A 152 -15.49 -15.15 -49.17
N VAL A 153 -15.76 -16.39 -48.74
CA VAL A 153 -15.72 -17.60 -49.61
C VAL A 153 -17.12 -18.19 -49.91
N GLU A 154 -18.19 -17.66 -49.32
CA GLU A 154 -19.58 -18.03 -49.66
C GLU A 154 -20.36 -16.74 -50.01
N ASP A 155 -20.23 -16.29 -51.25
CA ASP A 155 -21.31 -15.71 -52.05
C ASP A 155 -20.73 -15.00 -53.28
N LEU A 156 -20.70 -15.74 -54.39
CA LEU A 156 -20.64 -15.17 -55.72
C LEU A 156 -22.06 -15.16 -56.29
N PRO A 157 -22.67 -13.98 -56.45
CA PRO A 157 -23.54 -13.77 -57.60
C PRO A 157 -22.99 -12.63 -58.46
N GLU A 158 -22.95 -12.93 -59.76
CA GLU A 158 -22.59 -12.03 -60.82
C GLU A 158 -23.50 -10.79 -60.88
N GLY A 159 -22.87 -9.65 -61.18
CA GLY A 159 -23.46 -8.61 -62.00
C GLY A 159 -24.26 -7.55 -61.27
N GLN A 160 -23.65 -6.38 -61.05
CA GLN A 160 -24.29 -5.12 -61.45
C GLN A 160 -23.32 -3.93 -61.53
N VAL A 161 -23.63 -3.08 -62.50
CA VAL A 161 -22.86 -1.98 -63.07
C VAL A 161 -23.40 -0.63 -62.56
N ARG A 162 -22.52 0.39 -62.49
CA ARG A 162 -22.69 1.86 -62.24
C ARG A 162 -22.35 2.34 -60.81
N LEU A 163 -21.77 3.52 -60.57
CA LEU A 163 -21.44 4.77 -61.32
C LEU A 163 -20.24 5.47 -60.60
N PRO A 164 -19.57 6.47 -61.21
CA PRO A 164 -18.35 7.12 -60.69
C PRO A 164 -18.63 8.26 -59.67
N PRO A 165 -17.61 8.64 -58.85
CA PRO A 165 -17.76 9.55 -57.71
C PRO A 165 -17.56 11.06 -58.08
N PRO A 166 -18.13 11.99 -57.29
CA PRO A 166 -17.85 13.42 -57.41
C PRO A 166 -16.57 13.89 -56.67
N PRO A 167 -16.03 15.09 -57.01
CA PRO A 167 -14.67 15.54 -56.71
C PRO A 167 -14.44 16.08 -55.27
N PRO A 168 -13.17 16.28 -54.87
CA PRO A 168 -12.77 16.49 -53.47
C PRO A 168 -12.97 17.94 -53.02
N GLY A 169 -13.62 18.12 -51.88
CA GLY A 169 -13.72 19.39 -51.16
C GLY A 169 -12.64 19.50 -50.09
N ASP A 170 -11.85 20.56 -50.19
CA ASP A 170 -10.82 20.97 -49.24
C ASP A 170 -11.41 21.24 -47.85
N ILE A 171 -10.86 20.59 -46.81
CA ILE A 171 -11.07 20.99 -45.42
C ILE A 171 -9.70 21.32 -44.79
N PRO A 172 -9.50 22.55 -44.30
CA PRO A 172 -8.26 23.00 -43.66
C PRO A 172 -8.02 22.29 -42.32
N GLY A 173 -6.75 21.96 -42.05
CA GLY A 173 -6.31 21.38 -40.77
C GLY A 173 -6.41 22.36 -39.59
N PRO A 174 -6.46 21.85 -38.35
CA PRO A 174 -6.42 22.69 -37.15
C PRO A 174 -4.97 23.07 -36.77
N PRO A 175 -4.69 24.33 -36.41
CA PRO A 175 -3.43 24.71 -35.78
C PRO A 175 -3.51 24.59 -34.25
N THR A 176 -2.64 23.76 -33.70
CA THR A 176 -1.75 24.00 -32.56
C THR A 176 -2.24 24.93 -31.42
N GLU A 177 -2.74 24.32 -30.34
CA GLU A 177 -2.73 24.82 -28.96
C GLU A 177 -1.89 23.82 -28.14
N GLY A 178 -1.03 24.12 -27.18
CA GLY A 178 -0.61 25.35 -26.52
C GLY A 178 0.50 25.01 -25.51
N ALA A 179 1.40 25.97 -25.30
CA ALA A 179 2.30 26.16 -24.14
C ALA A 179 2.55 27.69 -24.12
N PRO A 180 2.74 28.42 -23.00
CA PRO A 180 3.52 28.04 -21.80
C PRO A 180 2.98 28.60 -20.45
N THR A 181 3.59 28.21 -19.32
CA THR A 181 3.83 28.91 -18.01
C THR A 181 3.96 27.84 -16.93
N ASP A 182 5.08 27.58 -16.24
CA ASP A 182 6.02 28.40 -15.46
C ASP A 182 5.41 29.09 -14.22
N GLU A 183 6.18 29.03 -13.13
CA GLU A 183 6.04 29.65 -11.80
C GLU A 183 5.19 28.89 -10.75
N GLY A 184 5.84 28.48 -9.65
CA GLY A 184 5.14 28.03 -8.44
C GLY A 184 5.91 27.07 -7.53
N SER A 185 7.10 27.45 -7.09
CA SER A 185 7.83 26.82 -5.99
C SER A 185 7.00 26.86 -4.69
N ALA A 186 6.25 25.79 -4.42
CA ALA A 186 5.70 25.52 -3.10
C ALA A 186 6.68 24.59 -2.37
N GLU A 187 7.26 25.06 -1.27
CA GLU A 187 7.97 24.22 -0.32
C GLU A 187 7.06 23.06 0.08
N VAL A 188 7.47 21.85 -0.29
CA VAL A 188 6.83 20.61 0.10
C VAL A 188 7.05 20.47 1.61
N ILE A 189 6.08 20.91 2.39
CA ILE A 189 5.93 20.45 3.77
C ILE A 189 5.73 18.94 3.66
N ASP A 190 6.67 18.20 4.25
CA ASP A 190 6.70 16.74 4.33
C ASP A 190 5.49 16.23 5.14
N ASP A 191 4.30 16.28 4.55
CA ASP A 191 3.02 15.79 5.10
C ASP A 191 2.96 14.25 5.13
N ASP A 192 4.00 13.58 4.62
CA ASP A 192 4.11 12.12 4.57
C ASP A 192 4.33 11.45 5.94
N LYS A 193 4.42 12.22 7.03
CA LYS A 193 4.70 11.66 8.36
C LYS A 193 3.51 10.92 8.98
N PHE A 194 2.29 11.12 8.48
CA PHE A 194 1.07 10.50 9.05
C PHE A 194 0.10 9.93 8.01
N SER A 195 0.61 9.52 6.84
CA SER A 195 -0.17 8.75 5.86
C SER A 195 -0.47 7.34 6.42
N LEU A 196 -1.54 7.23 7.22
CA LEU A 196 -2.08 5.96 7.73
C LEU A 196 -2.74 5.18 6.59
N HIS A 197 -1.92 4.58 5.71
CA HIS A 197 -2.41 3.79 4.59
C HIS A 197 -3.14 2.54 5.10
N PRO A 198 -4.38 2.25 4.66
CA PRO A 198 -5.18 1.12 5.15
C PRO A 198 -4.56 -0.26 4.84
N ASP A 199 -3.64 -0.32 3.87
CA ASP A 199 -2.89 -1.55 3.52
C ASP A 199 -1.52 -1.68 4.21
N ASP A 200 -1.14 -0.78 5.13
CA ASP A 200 0.06 -0.96 5.94
C ASP A 200 -0.27 -1.74 7.24
N PRO A 201 0.10 -3.03 7.35
CA PRO A 201 -0.18 -3.83 8.55
C PRO A 201 0.47 -3.27 9.81
N ILE A 202 1.52 -2.45 9.69
CA ILE A 202 2.19 -1.80 10.83
C ILE A 202 1.25 -0.81 11.53
N ASN A 203 0.38 -0.13 10.78
CA ASN A 203 -0.55 0.84 11.36
C ASN A 203 -1.68 0.14 12.14
N PHE A 204 -2.17 -1.00 11.67
CA PHE A 204 -3.13 -1.83 12.41
C PHE A 204 -2.52 -2.36 13.72
N LEU A 205 -1.26 -2.78 13.70
CA LEU A 205 -0.53 -3.21 14.89
C LEU A 205 -0.34 -2.07 15.91
N LYS A 206 -0.03 -0.86 15.45
CA LYS A 206 0.06 0.33 16.33
C LYS A 206 -1.30 0.67 16.94
N LEU A 207 -2.36 0.69 16.14
CA LEU A 207 -3.72 0.98 16.62
C LEU A 207 -4.18 -0.05 17.66
N SER A 208 -4.03 -1.34 17.36
CA SER A 208 -4.41 -2.42 18.27
C SER A 208 -3.62 -2.42 19.58
N ALA A 209 -2.31 -2.10 19.55
CA ALA A 209 -1.52 -1.94 20.76
C ALA A 209 -2.01 -0.77 21.63
N THR A 210 -2.31 0.38 21.02
CA THR A 210 -2.85 1.55 21.72
C THR A 210 -4.21 1.25 22.33
N LEU A 211 -5.11 0.58 21.59
CA LEU A 211 -6.42 0.16 22.10
C LEU A 211 -6.28 -0.80 23.29
N ARG A 212 -5.35 -1.76 23.26
CA ARG A 212 -5.10 -2.66 24.40
C ARG A 212 -4.65 -1.89 25.66
N ILE A 213 -3.85 -0.84 25.51
CA ILE A 213 -3.40 0.00 26.64
C ILE A 213 -4.59 0.80 27.20
N LEU A 214 -5.43 1.35 26.32
CA LEU A 214 -6.61 2.14 26.71
C LEU A 214 -7.69 1.30 27.42
N ILE A 215 -7.90 0.05 26.96
CA ILE A 215 -8.92 -0.86 27.51
C ILE A 215 -8.46 -1.53 28.81
N LYS A 216 -7.14 -1.59 29.08
CA LYS A 216 -6.58 -2.15 30.32
C LYS A 216 -6.50 -1.15 31.48
N ARG A 217 -7.06 0.06 31.34
CA ARG A 217 -7.30 0.97 32.46
C ARG A 217 -8.59 0.60 33.18
#